data_AF-A0AAW4IRA3-F1
#
_entry.id   AF-A0AAW4IRA3-F1
#
_cell.length_a   1.000
_cell.length_b   1.000
_cell.length_c   1.000
_cell.angle_alpha   90.00
_cell.angle_beta   90.00
_cell.angle_gamma   90.00
#
_symmetry.space_group_name_H-M   'P 1'
#
loop_
_entity.id
_entity.type
_entity.pdbx_description
1 polymer ?
#
loop_
_entity_poly.entity_id
_entity_poly.type
_entity_poly.pdbx_seq_one_letter_code
_entity_poly.pdbx_strand_id
1 'polypeptide(L)'
;MITDGLIEAPGIIILFACWIRCLQYFRRSHSKKTEAFWLAAVLVFFAVIRRELNYLPDLFIPADFLLLSQPYDWWEDCVLTVVYLMIVGLLAYSWRYLLAVLKRVPISLYLTVAVLALLEYMGENMIGIPETLGLVIEELSETAVYAIALIYLWRFTLSDYDCPSARADLSHSHAVSHSA
;
A
#
# COMPACT_ATOMS: atom_id res chain seq x y z
N MET A 1 -15.38 -7.08 -21.63
CA MET A 1 -14.14 -6.91 -22.42
C MET A 1 -13.80 -5.46 -22.76
N ILE A 2 -14.63 -4.66 -23.46
CA ILE A 2 -14.32 -3.21 -23.68
C ILE A 2 -14.72 -2.34 -22.47
N THR A 3 -15.75 -2.74 -21.73
CA THR A 3 -16.24 -2.03 -20.54
C THR A 3 -15.28 -2.15 -19.35
N ASP A 4 -14.78 -3.36 -19.10
CA ASP A 4 -13.90 -3.71 -17.97
C ASP A 4 -12.61 -2.87 -18.01
N GLY A 5 -11.91 -2.84 -19.15
CA GLY A 5 -10.66 -2.07 -19.30
C GLY A 5 -10.82 -0.54 -19.24
N LEU A 6 -12.04 0.01 -19.34
CA LEU A 6 -12.28 1.46 -19.29
C LEU A 6 -12.51 1.97 -17.86
N ILE A 7 -12.98 1.09 -16.97
CA ILE A 7 -13.20 1.37 -15.54
C ILE A 7 -11.95 0.98 -14.72
N GLU A 8 -11.21 -0.04 -15.15
CA GLU A 8 -9.97 -0.50 -14.51
C GLU A 8 -8.77 0.45 -14.72
N ALA A 9 -8.64 1.05 -15.92
CA ALA A 9 -7.50 1.90 -16.28
C ALA A 9 -7.27 3.11 -15.34
N PRO A 10 -8.32 3.84 -14.89
CA PRO A 10 -8.17 4.86 -13.85
C PRO A 10 -7.55 4.33 -12.54
N GLY A 11 -7.97 3.15 -12.07
CA GLY A 11 -7.44 2.53 -10.86
C GLY A 11 -5.94 2.26 -10.95
N ILE A 12 -5.50 1.66 -12.06
CA ILE A 12 -4.09 1.38 -12.34
C ILE A 12 -3.24 2.67 -12.34
N ILE A 13 -3.72 3.74 -12.99
CA ILE A 13 -3.00 5.04 -13.01
C ILE A 13 -2.84 5.60 -11.60
N ILE A 14 -3.89 5.52 -10.77
CA ILE A 14 -3.86 5.99 -9.38
C ILE A 14 -2.86 5.15 -8.55
N LEU A 15 -2.81 3.84 -8.75
CA LEU A 15 -1.85 2.96 -8.10
C LEU A 15 -0.40 3.33 -8.43
N PHE A 16 -0.08 3.56 -9.70
CA PHE A 16 1.25 4.02 -10.10
C PHE A 16 1.59 5.38 -9.48
N ALA A 17 0.63 6.30 -9.39
CA ALA A 17 0.83 7.58 -8.72
C ALA A 17 1.12 7.41 -7.22
N CYS A 18 0.41 6.49 -6.54
CA CYS A 18 0.67 6.14 -5.14
C CYS A 18 2.07 5.55 -4.97
N TRP A 19 2.44 4.58 -5.82
CA TRP A 19 3.75 3.93 -5.80
C TRP A 19 4.89 4.94 -5.96
N ILE A 20 4.79 5.85 -6.93
CA ILE A 20 5.77 6.92 -7.15
C ILE A 20 5.87 7.82 -5.91
N ARG A 21 4.74 8.17 -5.28
CA ARG A 21 4.75 8.99 -4.07
C ARG A 21 5.41 8.28 -2.89
N CYS A 22 5.12 7.01 -2.66
CA CYS A 22 5.81 6.20 -1.65
C CYS A 22 7.32 6.12 -1.93
N LEU A 23 7.73 5.97 -3.19
CA LEU A 23 9.14 5.96 -3.57
C LEU A 23 9.83 7.30 -3.31
N GLN A 24 9.13 8.42 -3.56
CA GLN A 24 9.64 9.75 -3.22
C GLN A 24 9.82 9.91 -1.70
N TYR A 25 8.88 9.43 -0.89
CA TYR A 25 8.99 9.47 0.56
C TYR A 25 10.12 8.58 1.09
N PHE A 26 10.27 7.38 0.53
CA PHE A 26 11.41 6.49 0.81
C PHE A 26 12.74 7.20 0.56
N ARG A 27 12.93 7.81 -0.62
CA ARG A 27 14.18 8.51 -0.98
C ARG A 27 14.47 9.76 -0.15
N ARG A 28 13.45 10.39 0.43
CA ARG A 28 13.58 11.60 1.28
C ARG A 28 13.69 11.26 2.77
N SER A 29 13.55 10.00 3.15
CA SER A 29 13.58 9.59 4.54
C SER A 29 15.00 9.66 5.09
N HIS A 30 15.17 10.29 6.27
CA HIS A 30 16.48 10.42 6.92
C HIS A 30 16.72 9.38 8.03
N SER A 31 15.66 8.71 8.50
CA SER A 31 15.72 7.70 9.56
C SER A 31 15.49 6.30 9.00
N LYS A 32 16.29 5.32 9.44
CA LYS A 32 16.14 3.90 9.06
C LYS A 32 14.73 3.35 9.34
N LYS A 33 14.05 3.86 10.37
CA LYS A 33 12.68 3.44 10.72
C LYS A 33 11.65 4.00 9.75
N THR A 34 11.79 5.27 9.38
CA THR A 34 10.96 5.95 8.38
C THR A 34 11.19 5.33 7.00
N GLU A 35 12.45 5.11 6.63
CA GLU A 35 12.86 4.43 5.40
C GLU A 35 12.27 3.03 5.28
N ALA A 36 12.37 2.21 6.33
CA ALA A 36 11.77 0.87 6.34
C ALA A 36 10.24 0.89 6.16
N PHE A 37 9.54 1.86 6.78
CA PHE A 37 8.10 2.03 6.60
C PHE A 37 7.75 2.36 5.15
N TRP A 38 8.44 3.32 4.53
CA TRP A 38 8.16 3.71 3.15
C TRP A 38 8.58 2.65 2.14
N LEU A 39 9.63 1.88 2.42
CA LEU A 39 9.98 0.71 1.62
C LEU A 39 8.87 -0.34 1.69
N ALA A 40 8.31 -0.59 2.87
CA ALA A 40 7.15 -1.49 3.00
C ALA A 40 5.97 -0.97 2.17
N ALA A 41 5.68 0.33 2.22
CA ALA A 41 4.62 0.93 1.41
C ALA A 41 4.87 0.80 -0.11
N VAL A 42 6.11 1.00 -0.57
CA VAL A 42 6.51 0.76 -1.97
C VAL A 42 6.25 -0.69 -2.37
N LEU A 43 6.62 -1.65 -1.52
CA LEU A 43 6.40 -3.07 -1.78
C LEU A 43 4.91 -3.45 -1.76
N VAL A 44 4.10 -2.84 -0.88
CA VAL A 44 2.64 -3.03 -0.86
C VAL A 44 2.04 -2.58 -2.19
N PHE A 45 2.33 -1.36 -2.64
CA PHE A 45 1.81 -0.89 -3.93
C PHE A 45 2.35 -1.68 -5.12
N PHE A 46 3.59 -2.17 -5.05
CA PHE A 46 4.11 -3.09 -6.06
C PHE A 46 3.29 -4.40 -6.12
N ALA A 47 2.98 -4.99 -4.97
CA ALA A 47 2.18 -6.21 -4.90
C ALA A 47 0.74 -5.99 -5.43
N VAL A 48 0.11 -4.86 -5.08
CA VAL A 48 -1.22 -4.50 -5.58
C VAL A 48 -1.19 -4.24 -7.08
N ILE A 49 -0.21 -3.48 -7.61
CA ILE A 49 -0.04 -3.27 -9.05
C ILE A 49 0.15 -4.60 -9.78
N ARG A 50 0.92 -5.54 -9.22
CA ARG A 50 1.00 -6.88 -9.82
C ARG A 50 -0.37 -7.54 -9.80
N ARG A 51 -1.10 -7.54 -8.68
CA ARG A 51 -2.43 -8.16 -8.60
C ARG A 51 -3.37 -7.64 -9.71
N GLU A 52 -3.43 -6.32 -9.92
CA GLU A 52 -4.26 -5.73 -10.99
C GLU A 52 -3.77 -6.13 -12.39
N LEU A 53 -2.47 -6.29 -12.58
CA LEU A 53 -1.89 -6.69 -13.86
C LEU A 53 -1.81 -8.21 -14.04
N ASN A 54 -2.75 -8.97 -13.47
CA ASN A 54 -2.75 -10.44 -13.51
C ASN A 54 -2.92 -11.06 -14.90
N TYR A 55 -3.44 -10.30 -15.86
CA TYR A 55 -3.57 -10.72 -17.24
C TYR A 55 -2.26 -10.55 -18.05
N LEU A 56 -1.26 -9.81 -17.54
CA LEU A 56 -0.03 -9.54 -18.29
C LEU A 56 0.83 -10.80 -18.52
N PRO A 57 1.03 -11.70 -17.54
CA PRO A 57 1.75 -12.94 -17.78
C PRO A 57 1.19 -13.76 -18.94
N ASP A 58 -0.13 -13.89 -19.03
CA ASP A 58 -0.80 -14.61 -20.12
C ASP A 58 -0.49 -14.04 -21.51
N LEU A 59 -0.10 -12.77 -21.57
CA LEU A 59 0.28 -12.08 -22.81
C LEU A 59 1.72 -12.39 -23.26
N PHE A 60 2.61 -12.69 -22.33
CA PHE A 60 4.06 -12.78 -22.57
C PHE A 60 4.66 -14.15 -22.27
N ILE A 61 3.98 -14.98 -21.49
CA ILE A 61 4.48 -16.25 -20.96
C ILE A 61 3.61 -17.37 -21.52
N PRO A 62 4.20 -18.32 -22.26
CA PRO A 62 3.47 -19.50 -22.72
C PRO A 62 2.87 -20.27 -21.54
N ALA A 63 1.62 -20.73 -21.67
CA ALA A 63 0.92 -21.48 -20.63
C ALA A 63 1.63 -22.81 -20.25
N ASP A 64 2.45 -23.35 -21.14
CA ASP A 64 3.27 -24.56 -20.94
C ASP A 64 4.68 -24.26 -20.40
N PHE A 65 4.96 -23.01 -20.03
CA PHE A 65 6.25 -22.63 -19.45
C PHE A 65 6.49 -23.35 -18.12
N LEU A 66 7.58 -24.09 -18.05
CA LEU A 66 8.05 -24.76 -16.85
C LEU A 66 9.47 -24.31 -16.53
N LEU A 67 9.66 -23.85 -15.29
CA LEU A 67 10.97 -23.57 -14.73
C LEU A 67 11.19 -24.48 -13.52
N LEU A 68 12.27 -25.27 -13.53
CA LEU A 68 12.57 -26.25 -12.47
C LEU A 68 11.38 -27.17 -12.16
N SER A 69 10.68 -27.63 -13.21
CA SER A 69 9.50 -28.50 -13.13
C SER A 69 8.28 -27.88 -12.42
N GLN A 70 8.26 -26.56 -12.24
CA GLN A 70 7.13 -25.83 -11.70
C GLN A 70 6.58 -24.83 -12.73
N PRO A 71 5.26 -24.59 -12.74
CA PRO A 71 4.66 -23.59 -13.62
C PRO A 71 5.07 -22.17 -13.22
N TYR A 72 4.85 -21.22 -14.13
CA TYR A 72 5.09 -19.81 -13.85
C TYR A 72 4.37 -19.32 -12.58
N ASP A 73 3.07 -19.64 -12.46
CA ASP A 73 2.23 -19.20 -11.33
C ASP A 73 2.80 -19.63 -9.98
N TRP A 74 3.39 -20.83 -9.91
CA TRP A 74 4.03 -21.30 -8.68
C TRP A 74 5.23 -20.44 -8.28
N TRP A 75 6.07 -20.07 -9.25
CA TRP A 75 7.20 -19.18 -9.01
C TRP A 75 6.75 -17.78 -8.62
N GLU A 76 5.68 -17.31 -9.27
CA GLU A 76 5.08 -16.03 -8.96
C GLU A 76 4.58 -15.99 -7.51
N ASP A 77 3.81 -16.99 -7.09
CA ASP A 77 3.32 -17.14 -5.72
C ASP A 77 4.48 -17.18 -4.71
N CYS A 78 5.57 -17.88 -5.04
CA CYS A 78 6.76 -17.92 -4.19
C CYS A 78 7.41 -16.53 -4.05
N VAL A 79 7.57 -15.79 -5.14
CA VAL A 79 8.14 -14.44 -5.13
C VAL A 79 7.25 -13.48 -4.36
N LEU A 80 5.94 -13.50 -4.62
CA LEU A 80 4.96 -12.67 -3.90
C LEU A 80 4.94 -13.00 -2.41
N THR A 81 5.06 -14.27 -2.04
CA THR A 81 5.18 -14.69 -0.63
C THR A 81 6.38 -14.05 0.05
N VAL A 82 7.56 -14.06 -0.61
CA VAL A 82 8.77 -13.41 -0.07
C VAL A 82 8.55 -11.90 0.07
N VAL A 83 7.92 -11.25 -0.92
CA VAL A 83 7.58 -9.83 -0.85
C VAL A 83 6.64 -9.53 0.32
N TYR A 84 5.61 -10.34 0.55
CA TYR A 84 4.70 -10.18 1.70
C TYR A 84 5.41 -10.36 3.04
N LEU A 85 6.31 -11.34 3.15
CA LEU A 85 7.13 -11.51 4.36
C LEU A 85 8.05 -10.31 4.60
N MET A 86 8.62 -9.74 3.55
CA MET A 86 9.42 -8.50 3.64
C MET A 86 8.56 -7.32 4.10
N ILE A 87 7.35 -7.15 3.55
CA ILE A 87 6.40 -6.10 3.98
C ILE A 87 6.13 -6.23 5.47
N VAL A 88 5.74 -7.42 5.94
CA VAL A 88 5.44 -7.65 7.37
C VAL A 88 6.67 -7.39 8.24
N GLY A 89 7.85 -7.87 7.84
CA GLY A 89 9.10 -7.64 8.56
C GLY A 89 9.48 -6.17 8.67
N LEU A 90 9.34 -5.40 7.58
CA LEU A 90 9.63 -3.97 7.55
C LEU A 90 8.62 -3.16 8.39
N LEU A 91 7.33 -3.52 8.34
CA LEU A 91 6.28 -2.90 9.17
C LEU A 91 6.49 -3.22 10.66
N ALA A 92 6.84 -4.46 11.00
CA ALA A 92 7.18 -4.84 12.37
C ALA A 92 8.42 -4.09 12.87
N TYR A 93 9.45 -3.94 12.02
CA TYR A 93 10.63 -3.14 12.36
C TYR A 93 10.30 -1.66 12.58
N SER A 94 9.40 -1.10 11.76
CA SER A 94 8.98 0.31 11.79
C SER A 94 7.72 0.58 12.62
N TRP A 95 7.29 -0.37 13.46
CA TRP A 95 5.95 -0.37 14.10
C TRP A 95 5.60 0.93 14.85
N ARG A 96 6.57 1.57 15.50
CA ARG A 96 6.34 2.84 16.22
C ARG A 96 5.99 3.98 15.27
N TYR A 97 6.62 4.02 14.10
CA TYR A 97 6.31 4.97 13.04
C TYR A 97 4.93 4.66 12.44
N LEU A 98 4.66 3.38 12.15
CA LEU A 98 3.35 2.92 11.70
C LEU A 98 2.23 3.37 12.66
N LEU A 99 2.38 3.14 13.97
CA LEU A 99 1.40 3.61 14.96
C LEU A 99 1.24 5.13 14.97
N ALA A 100 2.34 5.88 14.81
CA ALA A 100 2.27 7.34 14.79
C ALA A 100 1.45 7.84 13.59
N VAL A 101 1.65 7.23 12.42
CA VAL A 101 0.85 7.50 11.21
C VAL A 101 -0.61 7.14 11.44
N LEU A 102 -0.90 5.92 11.92
CA LEU A 102 -2.27 5.45 12.13
C LEU A 102 -3.05 6.32 13.12
N LYS A 103 -2.42 6.76 14.22
CA LYS A 103 -3.06 7.62 15.23
C LYS A 103 -3.51 8.99 14.70
N ARG A 104 -2.94 9.46 13.60
CA ARG A 104 -3.31 10.77 13.01
C ARG A 104 -4.41 10.68 11.96
N VAL A 105 -4.79 9.46 11.54
CA VAL A 105 -5.88 9.27 10.59
C VAL A 105 -7.22 9.38 11.34
N PRO A 106 -8.17 10.19 10.86
CA PRO A 106 -9.50 10.27 11.46
C PRO A 106 -10.22 8.93 11.38
N ILE A 107 -10.93 8.56 12.45
CA ILE A 107 -11.69 7.30 12.56
C ILE A 107 -12.68 7.11 11.41
N SER A 108 -13.27 8.20 10.90
CA SER A 108 -14.19 8.15 9.76
C SER A 108 -13.56 7.57 8.51
N LEU A 109 -12.27 7.84 8.23
CA LEU A 109 -11.60 7.27 7.05
C LEU A 109 -11.45 5.76 7.16
N TYR A 110 -11.16 5.23 8.35
CA TYR A 110 -11.10 3.78 8.57
C TYR A 110 -12.46 3.13 8.30
N LEU A 111 -13.54 3.75 8.80
CA LEU A 111 -14.89 3.25 8.56
C LEU A 111 -15.23 3.28 7.07
N THR A 112 -14.91 4.38 6.38
CA THR A 112 -15.14 4.50 4.92
C THR A 112 -14.40 3.41 4.15
N VAL A 113 -13.10 3.22 4.39
CA VAL A 113 -12.31 2.21 3.70
C VAL A 113 -12.81 0.79 4.01
N ALA A 114 -13.22 0.51 5.25
CA ALA A 114 -13.78 -0.78 5.62
C ALA A 114 -15.11 -1.08 4.90
N VAL A 115 -15.99 -0.07 4.76
CA VAL A 115 -17.24 -0.21 4.02
C VAL A 115 -16.96 -0.42 2.52
N LEU A 116 -16.02 0.33 1.94
CA LEU A 116 -15.63 0.15 0.54
C LEU A 116 -15.06 -1.25 0.28
N ALA A 117 -14.16 -1.73 1.15
CA ALA A 117 -13.61 -3.07 1.02
C ALA A 117 -14.68 -4.17 1.15
N LEU A 118 -15.70 -3.96 1.99
CA LEU A 118 -16.82 -4.89 2.07
C LEU A 118 -17.67 -4.87 0.80
N LEU A 119 -17.92 -3.69 0.23
CA LEU A 119 -18.66 -3.54 -1.02
C LEU A 119 -17.91 -4.16 -2.20
N GLU A 120 -16.60 -3.97 -2.25
CA GLU A 120 -15.69 -4.61 -3.21
C GLU A 120 -15.83 -6.14 -3.12
N TYR A 121 -15.64 -6.70 -1.93
CA TYR A 121 -15.77 -8.15 -1.68
C TYR A 121 -17.15 -8.70 -2.05
N MET A 122 -18.22 -7.98 -1.70
CA MET A 122 -19.59 -8.37 -2.06
C MET A 122 -19.84 -8.30 -3.57
N GLY A 123 -19.26 -7.31 -4.26
CA GLY A 123 -19.32 -7.15 -5.71
C GLY A 123 -18.64 -8.30 -6.43
N GLU A 124 -17.38 -8.57 -6.09
CA GLU A 124 -16.53 -9.63 -6.67
C GLU A 124 -17.16 -11.02 -6.48
N ASN A 125 -17.71 -11.28 -5.29
CA ASN A 125 -18.29 -12.59 -4.96
C ASN A 125 -19.81 -12.67 -5.28
N MET A 126 -20.37 -11.64 -5.93
CA MET A 126 -21.79 -11.57 -6.31
C MET A 126 -22.77 -11.82 -5.15
N ILE A 127 -22.40 -11.39 -3.94
CA ILE A 127 -23.18 -11.62 -2.73
C ILE A 127 -24.34 -10.63 -2.70
N GLY A 128 -25.52 -11.07 -3.15
CA GLY A 128 -26.75 -10.28 -3.13
C GLY A 128 -26.80 -9.15 -4.17
N ILE A 129 -25.90 -9.16 -5.16
CA ILE A 129 -25.81 -8.17 -6.23
C ILE A 129 -25.78 -8.90 -7.58
N PRO A 130 -26.55 -8.46 -8.59
CA PRO A 130 -26.47 -9.02 -9.95
C PRO A 130 -25.07 -8.87 -10.54
N GLU A 131 -24.58 -9.87 -11.27
CA GLU A 131 -23.23 -9.95 -11.85
C GLU A 131 -22.75 -8.64 -12.51
N THR A 132 -23.55 -8.04 -13.39
CA THR A 132 -23.16 -6.80 -14.08
C THR A 132 -23.04 -5.58 -13.16
N LEU A 133 -23.81 -5.55 -12.08
CA LEU A 133 -23.70 -4.50 -11.06
C LEU A 133 -22.60 -4.82 -10.05
N GLY A 134 -22.33 -6.11 -9.80
CA GLY A 134 -21.27 -6.59 -8.92
C GLY A 134 -19.90 -6.13 -9.41
N LEU A 135 -19.61 -6.38 -10.69
CA LEU A 135 -18.37 -5.94 -11.34
C LEU A 135 -18.18 -4.41 -11.24
N VAL A 136 -19.22 -3.63 -11.54
CA VAL A 136 -19.13 -2.17 -11.46
C VAL A 136 -18.92 -1.68 -10.03
N ILE A 137 -19.56 -2.32 -9.04
CA ILE A 137 -19.39 -1.97 -7.62
C ILE A 137 -17.99 -2.32 -7.12
N GLU A 138 -17.46 -3.46 -7.53
CA GLU A 138 -16.08 -3.90 -7.25
C GLU A 138 -15.08 -2.87 -7.75
N GLU A 139 -15.06 -2.61 -9.06
CA GLU A 139 -14.08 -1.71 -9.69
C GLU A 139 -14.19 -0.27 -9.15
N LEU A 140 -15.40 0.23 -8.90
CA LEU A 140 -15.61 1.57 -8.33
C LEU A 140 -15.16 1.64 -6.86
N SER A 141 -15.45 0.61 -6.06
CA SER A 141 -15.06 0.60 -4.65
C SER A 141 -13.55 0.53 -4.51
N GLU A 142 -12.91 -0.31 -5.31
CA GLU A 142 -11.46 -0.44 -5.36
C GLU A 142 -10.81 0.88 -5.81
N THR A 143 -11.27 1.46 -6.92
CA THR A 143 -10.78 2.75 -7.42
C THR A 143 -10.94 3.86 -6.38
N ALA A 144 -12.04 3.87 -5.62
CA ALA A 144 -12.26 4.82 -4.54
C ALA A 144 -11.26 4.64 -3.39
N VAL A 145 -10.93 3.41 -3.00
CA VAL A 145 -9.90 3.12 -2.00
C VAL A 145 -8.55 3.65 -2.46
N TYR A 146 -8.17 3.41 -3.72
CA TYR A 146 -6.91 3.92 -4.28
C TYR A 146 -6.89 5.45 -4.33
N ALA A 147 -8.01 6.09 -4.70
CA ALA A 147 -8.12 7.55 -4.70
C ALA A 147 -7.96 8.13 -3.29
N ILE A 148 -8.57 7.52 -2.28
CA ILE A 148 -8.40 7.91 -0.87
C ILE A 148 -6.93 7.77 -0.47
N ALA A 149 -6.28 6.65 -0.82
CA ALA A 149 -4.87 6.42 -0.53
C ALA A 149 -3.99 7.50 -1.18
N LEU A 150 -4.23 7.84 -2.45
CA LEU A 150 -3.50 8.88 -3.16
C LEU A 150 -3.68 10.25 -2.51
N ILE A 151 -4.92 10.63 -2.16
CA ILE A 151 -5.20 11.91 -1.49
C ILE A 151 -4.48 11.97 -0.14
N TYR A 152 -4.50 10.88 0.62
CA TYR A 152 -3.82 10.81 1.90
C TYR A 152 -2.31 10.92 1.73
N LEU A 153 -1.71 10.17 0.81
CA LEU A 153 -0.30 10.27 0.45
C LEU A 153 0.05 11.69 -0.01
N TRP A 154 -0.79 12.34 -0.81
CA TRP A 154 -0.51 13.69 -1.31
C TRP A 154 -0.50 14.75 -0.21
N ARG A 155 -1.38 14.60 0.78
CA ARG A 155 -1.44 15.49 1.96
C ARG A 155 -0.40 15.13 3.02
N PHE A 156 0.23 13.96 2.92
CA PHE A 156 1.18 13.49 3.91
C PHE A 156 2.47 14.34 3.91
N THR A 157 2.89 14.77 5.09
CA THR A 157 4.13 15.55 5.27
C THR A 157 5.11 14.79 6.16
N LEU A 158 6.28 14.43 5.63
CA LEU A 158 7.32 13.67 6.34
C LEU A 158 7.81 14.35 7.62
N SER A 159 7.97 15.67 7.60
CA SER A 159 8.51 16.45 8.72
C SER A 159 7.69 16.34 10.00
N ASP A 160 6.40 16.02 9.88
CA ASP A 160 5.50 15.86 11.03
C ASP A 160 5.81 14.61 11.87
N TYR A 161 6.60 13.69 11.32
CA TYR A 161 6.94 12.40 11.90
C TYR A 161 8.45 12.21 12.09
N ASP A 162 9.27 13.06 11.49
CA ASP A 162 10.72 13.11 11.67
C ASP A 162 11.13 14.03 12.86
N CYS A 163 10.56 13.87 14.06
CA CYS A 163 11.23 14.28 15.32
C CYS A 163 10.51 13.84 16.60
N PRO A 164 11.15 13.03 17.46
CA PRO A 164 11.24 13.41 18.88
C PRO A 164 12.67 13.42 19.46
N SER A 165 13.72 13.10 18.68
CA SER A 165 15.08 12.97 19.24
C SER A 165 15.74 14.31 19.58
N ALA A 166 15.45 15.40 18.86
CA ALA A 166 16.05 16.71 19.15
C ALA A 166 15.49 17.36 20.44
N ARG A 167 14.31 16.95 20.92
CA ARG A 167 13.71 17.50 22.15
C ARG A 167 14.17 16.78 23.41
N ALA A 168 14.62 15.53 23.30
CA ALA A 168 15.16 14.77 24.43
C ALA A 168 16.59 15.22 24.81
N ASP A 169 17.41 15.59 23.82
CA ASP A 169 18.78 16.08 24.08
C ASP A 169 18.80 17.51 24.65
N LEU A 170 17.83 18.36 24.26
CA LEU A 170 17.69 19.71 24.83
C LEU A 170 17.16 19.69 26.27
N SER A 171 16.33 18.71 26.66
CA SER A 171 15.89 18.57 28.06
C SER A 171 17.00 18.04 28.97
N HIS A 172 17.90 17.20 28.45
CA HIS A 172 19.04 16.71 29.23
C HIS A 172 20.13 17.77 29.43
N SER A 173 20.36 18.64 28.43
CA SER A 173 21.35 19.71 28.53
C SER A 173 20.94 20.83 29.50
N HIS A 174 19.65 21.18 29.54
CA HIS A 174 19.15 22.15 30.53
C HIS A 174 19.11 21.61 31.97
N ALA A 175 18.94 20.30 32.16
CA ALA A 175 18.94 19.70 33.49
C ALA A 175 20.35 19.69 34.13
N VAL A 176 21.41 19.60 33.32
CA VAL A 176 22.81 19.60 33.81
C VAL A 176 23.34 21.01 34.07
N SER A 177 22.82 22.02 33.38
CA SER A 177 23.22 23.43 33.57
C SER A 177 22.67 24.09 34.85
N HIS A 178 21.67 23.50 35.51
CA HIS A 178 21.07 24.06 36.73
C HIS A 178 21.55 23.37 38.03
N SER A 179 22.52 22.47 37.94
CA SER A 179 23.05 21.69 39.07
C SER A 179 24.57 21.85 39.28
N ALA A 180 25.17 22.95 38.82
CA ALA A 180 26.59 23.27 39.04
C ALA A 180 26.74 24.63 39.73
#